data_AF-F2L649-F1
#
_entry.id   AF-F2L649-F1
#
_cell.length_a   1.000
_cell.length_b   1.000
_cell.length_c   1.000
_cell.angle_alpha   90.00
_cell.angle_beta   90.00
_cell.angle_gamma   90.00
#
_symmetry.space_group_name_H-M   'P 1'
#
loop_
_entity.id
_entity.type
_entity.pdbx_description
1 polymer ?
#
loop_
_entity_poly.entity_id
_entity_poly.type
_entity_poly.pdbx_seq_one_letter_code
_entity_poly.pdbx_strand_id
1 'polypeptide(L)'
;MCRRLEDREVEILRAALASNRFYHVYKSTSIPLATVWRILRRLAERGYLEYHNGRVRITESGLILLALHDDVALRILARKYGVSADVMREYLELVCRRLGEADLPVRSLADTVGLIGVGALRELRGTPVEGLAVDLLFQFCRDCVVEVDGSALILGGGGIVAARCKLCGDGCKKLYPECPHAKVFFRSLKTRFLRATKSSHNADKKT
;
A
#
# COMPACT_ATOMS: atom_id res chain seq x y z
N MET A 1 -3.26 18.60 3.11
CA MET A 1 -1.80 18.55 3.33
C MET A 1 -1.57 17.47 4.35
N CYS A 2 -0.71 16.48 4.08
CA CYS A 2 -0.32 15.49 5.09
C CYS A 2 0.44 16.16 6.24
N ARG A 3 0.55 15.42 7.37
CA ARG A 3 1.46 15.82 8.45
C ARG A 3 2.81 16.26 7.90
N ARG A 4 3.22 17.46 8.33
CA ARG A 4 4.53 18.02 8.01
C ARG A 4 5.54 17.54 9.05
N LEU A 5 6.58 16.86 8.61
CA LEU A 5 7.74 16.59 9.46
C LEU A 5 8.48 17.89 9.77
N GLU A 6 8.99 18.00 10.99
CA GLU A 6 9.98 19.04 11.31
C GLU A 6 11.29 18.76 10.56
N ASP A 7 12.04 19.80 10.19
CA ASP A 7 13.31 19.65 9.45
C ASP A 7 14.28 18.67 10.13
N ARG A 8 14.31 18.68 11.46
CA ARG A 8 15.12 17.76 12.27
C ARG A 8 14.64 16.31 12.20
N GLU A 9 13.32 16.09 12.10
CA GLU A 9 12.77 14.75 11.90
C GLU A 9 13.13 14.21 10.50
N VAL A 10 13.04 15.07 9.47
CA VAL A 10 13.46 14.73 8.10
C VAL A 10 14.95 14.36 8.06
N GLU A 11 15.81 15.15 8.70
CA GLU A 11 17.26 14.91 8.75
C GLU A 11 17.58 13.55 9.40
N ILE A 12 16.93 13.23 10.52
CA ILE A 12 17.13 11.95 11.21
C ILE A 12 16.61 10.77 10.40
N LEU A 13 15.44 10.89 9.77
CA LEU A 13 14.88 9.83 8.92
C LEU A 13 15.74 9.59 7.68
N ARG A 14 16.25 10.66 7.05
CA ARG A 14 17.19 10.56 5.92
C ARG A 14 18.49 9.87 6.34
N ALA A 15 19.05 10.22 7.50
CA ALA A 15 20.24 9.56 8.02
C ALA A 15 19.99 8.07 8.37
N ALA A 16 18.82 7.74 8.93
CA ALA A 16 18.40 6.37 9.22
C ALA A 16 18.14 5.53 7.96
N LEU A 17 17.75 6.17 6.85
CA LEU A 17 17.62 5.52 5.55
C LEU A 17 18.99 5.11 4.98
N ALA A 18 20.04 5.89 5.25
CA ALA A 18 21.40 5.63 4.79
C ALA A 18 22.20 4.70 5.72
N SER A 19 21.89 4.66 7.02
CA SER A 19 22.62 3.85 7.99
C SER A 19 21.74 3.17 9.02
N ASN A 20 22.08 1.92 9.32
CA ASN A 20 21.35 1.11 10.29
C ASN A 20 21.91 1.18 11.73
N ARG A 21 22.94 1.99 11.98
CA ARG A 21 23.55 2.14 13.32
C ARG A 21 23.26 3.52 13.88
N PHE A 22 22.75 3.59 15.10
CA PHE A 22 22.41 4.85 15.78
C PHE A 22 23.58 5.84 15.80
N TYR A 23 24.78 5.36 16.11
CA TYR A 23 25.97 6.22 16.15
C TYR A 23 26.28 6.86 14.79
N HIS A 24 26.10 6.12 13.69
CA HIS A 24 26.29 6.67 12.35
C HIS A 24 25.18 7.65 11.98
N VAL A 25 23.92 7.33 12.32
CA VAL A 25 22.79 8.26 12.15
C VAL A 25 23.10 9.59 12.84
N TYR A 26 23.48 9.56 14.12
CA TYR A 26 23.89 10.76 14.86
C TYR A 26 25.02 11.52 14.14
N LYS A 27 26.11 10.84 13.76
CA LYS A 27 27.26 11.47 13.11
C LYS A 27 26.95 12.07 11.75
N SER A 28 25.89 11.62 11.09
CA SER A 28 25.41 12.16 9.82
C SER A 28 24.45 13.34 9.98
N THR A 29 24.14 13.76 11.21
CA THR A 29 23.29 14.93 11.49
C THR A 29 24.06 16.08 12.13
N SER A 30 23.55 17.29 11.97
CA SER A 30 23.96 18.52 12.65
C SER A 30 23.43 18.63 14.08
N ILE A 31 22.68 17.63 14.55
CA ILE A 31 21.88 17.66 15.77
C ILE A 31 22.67 17.08 16.95
N PRO A 32 22.59 17.68 18.16
CA PRO A 32 23.22 17.11 19.36
C PRO A 32 22.74 15.69 19.68
N LEU A 33 23.64 14.82 20.17
CA LEU A 33 23.39 13.39 20.41
C LEU A 33 22.11 13.13 21.24
N ALA A 34 21.93 13.85 22.34
CA ALA A 34 20.76 13.71 23.21
C ALA A 34 19.44 14.08 22.48
N THR A 35 19.51 15.09 21.61
CA THR A 35 18.36 15.52 20.80
C THR A 35 18.05 14.50 19.71
N VAL A 36 19.06 13.95 19.03
CA VAL A 36 18.87 12.84 18.06
C VAL A 36 18.19 11.66 18.74
N TRP A 37 18.67 11.26 19.91
CA TRP A 37 18.07 10.16 20.68
C TRP A 37 16.60 10.42 21.02
N ARG A 38 16.27 11.62 21.51
CA ARG A 38 14.90 12.00 21.87
C ARG A 38 13.94 11.99 20.68
N ILE A 39 14.37 12.54 19.54
CA ILE A 39 13.55 12.55 18.31
C ILE A 39 13.39 11.14 17.77
N LEU A 40 14.48 10.37 17.69
CA LEU A 40 14.44 8.99 17.21
C LEU A 40 13.51 8.12 18.05
N ARG A 41 13.57 8.24 19.38
CA ARG A 41 12.65 7.52 20.28
C ARG A 41 11.20 7.88 20.02
N ARG A 42 10.88 9.16 19.82
CA ARG A 42 9.53 9.61 19.46
C ARG A 42 9.06 9.05 18.12
N LEU A 43 9.94 9.06 17.10
CA LEU A 43 9.65 8.47 15.79
C LEU A 43 9.43 6.96 15.89
N ALA A 44 10.16 6.28 16.78
CA ALA A 44 9.99 4.86 17.04
C ALA A 44 8.70 4.53 17.81
N GLU A 45 8.34 5.34 18.82
CA GLU A 45 7.06 5.24 19.54
C GLU A 45 5.86 5.39 18.59
N ARG A 46 6.01 6.18 17.53
CA ARG A 46 5.01 6.36 16.46
C ARG A 46 5.09 5.30 15.35
N GLY A 47 6.04 4.37 15.43
CA GLY A 47 6.20 3.29 14.47
C GLY A 47 6.83 3.67 13.14
N TYR A 48 7.46 4.85 13.00
CA TYR A 48 8.20 5.25 11.79
C TYR A 48 9.63 4.69 11.74
N LEU A 49 10.14 4.31 12.90
CA LEU A 49 11.44 3.69 13.07
C LEU A 49 11.30 2.48 13.99
N GLU A 50 12.17 1.51 13.80
CA GLU A 50 12.43 0.47 14.79
C GLU A 50 13.82 0.70 15.37
N TYR A 51 13.93 0.55 16.69
CA TYR A 51 15.20 0.68 17.39
C TYR A 51 15.43 -0.53 18.30
N HIS A 52 16.50 -1.28 18.02
CA HIS A 52 16.89 -2.44 18.83
C HIS A 52 18.42 -2.55 18.90
N ASN A 53 18.98 -2.63 20.12
CA ASN A 53 20.41 -2.84 20.37
C ASN A 53 21.33 -1.89 19.57
N GLY A 54 21.01 -0.59 19.56
CA GLY A 54 21.79 0.41 18.82
C GLY A 54 21.59 0.38 17.30
N ARG A 55 20.76 -0.53 16.78
CA ARG A 55 20.36 -0.57 15.37
C ARG A 55 19.08 0.22 15.15
N VAL A 56 19.04 0.96 14.06
CA VAL A 56 17.91 1.77 13.60
C VAL A 56 17.47 1.21 12.26
N ARG A 57 16.16 1.02 12.08
CA ARG A 57 15.58 0.64 10.79
C ARG A 57 14.39 1.53 10.49
N ILE A 58 14.34 2.11 9.31
CA ILE A 58 13.14 2.82 8.86
C ILE A 58 12.04 1.80 8.53
N THR A 59 10.86 2.02 9.10
CA THR A 59 9.69 1.22 8.76
C THR A 59 9.12 1.69 7.42
N GLU A 60 8.19 0.94 6.86
CA GLU A 60 7.53 1.40 5.65
C GLU A 60 6.69 2.66 5.87
N SER A 61 6.00 2.79 7.00
CA SER A 61 5.29 4.01 7.36
C SER A 61 6.23 5.21 7.48
N GLY A 62 7.44 5.01 8.03
CA GLY A 62 8.48 6.04 8.07
C GLY A 62 8.99 6.41 6.68
N LEU A 63 9.12 5.43 5.78
CA LEU A 63 9.50 5.67 4.39
C LEU A 63 8.40 6.42 3.62
N ILE A 64 7.12 6.08 3.81
CA ILE A 64 5.97 6.79 3.23
C ILE A 64 5.97 8.25 3.68
N LEU A 65 6.15 8.48 4.98
CA LEU A 65 6.18 9.83 5.53
C LEU A 65 7.39 10.62 5.01
N LEU A 66 8.58 10.02 4.96
CA LEU A 66 9.77 10.66 4.41
C LEU A 66 9.63 10.97 2.90
N ALA A 67 8.96 10.09 2.13
CA ALA A 67 8.73 10.29 0.70
C ALA A 67 7.90 11.54 0.37
N LEU A 68 7.14 12.07 1.32
CA LEU A 68 6.43 13.35 1.18
C LEU A 68 7.36 14.58 1.21
N HIS A 69 8.60 14.40 1.68
CA HIS A 69 9.56 15.47 1.92
C HIS A 69 10.89 15.27 1.18
N ASP A 70 11.13 14.07 0.62
CA ASP A 70 12.44 13.67 0.10
C ASP A 70 12.31 12.80 -1.17
N ASP A 71 12.87 13.28 -2.29
CA ASP A 71 12.82 12.61 -3.58
C ASP A 71 13.63 11.30 -3.64
N VAL A 72 14.60 11.09 -2.76
CA VAL A 72 15.32 9.81 -2.66
C VAL A 72 14.41 8.78 -2.02
N ALA A 73 13.77 9.12 -0.91
CA ALA A 73 12.78 8.26 -0.27
C ALA A 73 11.59 7.94 -1.20
N LEU A 74 11.08 8.95 -1.92
CA LEU A 74 10.03 8.76 -2.92
C LEU A 74 10.43 7.75 -4.00
N ARG A 75 11.64 7.86 -4.55
CA ARG A 75 12.15 6.92 -5.57
C ARG A 75 12.33 5.51 -5.02
N ILE A 76 12.77 5.36 -3.77
CA ILE A 76 12.89 4.05 -3.11
C ILE A 76 11.51 3.43 -2.93
N LEU A 77 10.53 4.21 -2.48
CA LEU A 77 9.15 3.74 -2.32
C LEU A 77 8.53 3.37 -3.68
N ALA A 78 8.67 4.22 -4.69
CA ALA A 78 8.19 3.94 -6.05
C ALA A 78 8.77 2.64 -6.62
N ARG A 79 10.09 2.43 -6.46
CA ARG A 79 10.76 1.19 -6.87
C ARG A 79 10.23 -0.03 -6.11
N LYS A 80 9.99 0.08 -4.80
CA LYS A 80 9.42 -1.01 -4.00
C LYS A 80 8.05 -1.45 -4.53
N TYR A 81 7.27 -0.52 -5.05
CA TYR A 81 5.94 -0.76 -5.62
C TYR A 81 5.93 -0.97 -7.14
N GLY A 82 7.09 -0.96 -7.80
CA GLY A 82 7.19 -1.21 -9.24
C GLY A 82 6.57 -0.12 -10.12
N VAL A 83 6.50 1.13 -9.62
CA VAL A 83 5.90 2.27 -10.34
C VAL A 83 6.92 3.40 -10.51
N SER A 84 6.59 4.39 -11.36
CA SER A 84 7.40 5.60 -11.49
C SER A 84 7.27 6.50 -10.25
N ALA A 85 8.26 7.38 -10.04
CA ALA A 85 8.23 8.34 -8.94
C ALA A 85 7.04 9.31 -9.06
N ASP A 86 6.65 9.68 -10.28
CA ASP A 86 5.54 10.60 -10.52
C ASP A 86 4.19 9.96 -10.17
N VAL A 87 3.99 8.67 -10.53
CA VAL A 87 2.80 7.90 -10.12
C VAL A 87 2.73 7.78 -8.59
N MET A 88 3.87 7.50 -7.95
CA MET A 88 3.91 7.43 -6.48
C MET A 88 3.60 8.79 -5.85
N ARG A 89 4.14 9.90 -6.39
CA ARG A 89 3.88 11.25 -5.90
C ARG A 89 2.40 11.61 -6.01
N GLU A 90 1.80 11.39 -7.18
CA GLU A 90 0.39 11.66 -7.43
C GLU A 90 -0.52 10.86 -6.47
N TYR A 91 -0.18 9.59 -6.24
CA TYR A 91 -0.91 8.77 -5.27
C TYR A 91 -0.79 9.29 -3.84
N LEU A 92 0.42 9.64 -3.39
CA LEU A 92 0.63 10.20 -2.05
C LEU A 92 -0.07 11.55 -1.87
N GLU A 93 -0.08 12.41 -2.89
CA GLU A 93 -0.82 13.69 -2.88
C GLU A 93 -2.32 13.48 -2.72
N LEU A 94 -2.90 12.48 -3.38
CA LEU A 94 -4.29 12.08 -3.20
C LEU A 94 -4.57 11.67 -1.74
N VAL A 95 -3.73 10.79 -1.19
CA VAL A 95 -3.85 10.33 0.21
C VAL A 95 -3.79 11.53 1.16
N CYS A 96 -2.85 12.45 0.94
CA CYS A 96 -2.69 13.67 1.74
C CYS A 96 -3.82 14.68 1.60
N ARG A 97 -4.49 14.72 0.45
CA ARG A 97 -5.67 15.57 0.22
C ARG A 97 -6.86 15.03 1.00
N ARG A 98 -7.02 13.70 1.06
CA ARG A 98 -8.14 13.03 1.72
C ARG A 98 -8.02 13.02 3.24
N LEU A 99 -6.81 12.80 3.76
CA LEU A 99 -6.59 12.56 5.19
C LEU A 99 -6.21 13.83 5.96
N GLY A 100 -5.87 14.92 5.26
CA GLY A 100 -5.44 16.16 5.92
C GLY A 100 -4.17 15.95 6.75
N GLU A 101 -4.01 16.72 7.83
CA GLU A 101 -2.79 16.75 8.65
C GLU A 101 -2.72 15.64 9.71
N ALA A 102 -3.65 14.69 9.68
CA ALA A 102 -3.67 13.59 10.64
C ALA A 102 -2.40 12.74 10.53
N ASP A 103 -1.92 12.25 11.67
CA ASP A 103 -0.93 11.16 11.69
C ASP A 103 -1.52 9.99 10.90
N LEU A 104 -0.79 9.52 9.88
CA LEU A 104 -1.20 8.37 9.07
C LEU A 104 -1.05 7.10 9.93
N PRO A 105 -2.14 6.46 10.39
CA PRO A 105 -2.07 5.24 11.20
C PRO A 105 -1.83 4.03 10.29
N VAL A 106 -0.87 4.14 9.36
CA VAL A 106 -0.56 3.13 8.37
C VAL A 106 0.72 2.41 8.74
N ARG A 107 0.76 1.11 8.50
CA ARG A 107 1.97 0.29 8.59
C ARG A 107 2.58 0.07 7.22
N SER A 108 1.74 0.03 6.19
CA SER A 108 2.11 -0.16 4.78
C SER A 108 1.38 0.82 3.86
N LEU A 109 1.83 0.94 2.61
CA LEU A 109 1.12 1.73 1.61
C LEU A 109 -0.25 1.10 1.28
N ALA A 110 -0.43 -0.20 1.45
CA ALA A 110 -1.73 -0.84 1.22
C ALA A 110 -2.81 -0.32 2.18
N ASP A 111 -2.43 0.01 3.42
CA ASP A 111 -3.35 0.51 4.45
C ASP A 111 -3.99 1.85 4.05
N THR A 112 -3.34 2.65 3.18
CA THR A 112 -3.91 3.93 2.73
C THR A 112 -5.18 3.73 1.91
N VAL A 113 -5.36 2.56 1.28
CA VAL A 113 -6.58 2.24 0.53
C VAL A 113 -7.80 2.16 1.45
N GLY A 114 -7.64 1.57 2.64
CA GLY A 114 -8.69 1.54 3.66
C GLY A 114 -9.06 2.94 4.17
N LEU A 115 -8.07 3.84 4.22
CA LEU A 115 -8.24 5.20 4.73
C LEU A 115 -8.92 6.14 3.71
N ILE A 116 -8.56 6.07 2.42
CA ILE A 116 -9.21 6.90 1.38
C ILE A 116 -10.61 6.39 1.02
N GLY A 117 -10.88 5.10 1.28
CA GLY A 117 -12.16 4.46 1.03
C GLY A 117 -12.36 4.02 -0.42
N VAL A 118 -13.18 2.98 -0.59
CA VAL A 118 -13.44 2.33 -1.87
C VAL A 118 -14.09 3.29 -2.89
N GLY A 119 -14.88 4.26 -2.42
CA GLY A 119 -15.46 5.30 -3.28
C GLY A 119 -14.42 6.19 -3.96
N ALA A 120 -13.37 6.59 -3.24
CA ALA A 120 -12.30 7.43 -3.79
C ALA A 120 -11.47 6.69 -4.85
N LEU A 121 -11.34 5.36 -4.74
CA LEU A 121 -10.68 4.56 -5.77
C LEU A 121 -11.35 4.70 -7.14
N ARG A 122 -12.66 4.97 -7.19
CA ARG A 122 -13.38 5.13 -8.47
C ARG A 122 -12.88 6.34 -9.26
N GLU A 123 -12.44 7.39 -8.57
CA GLU A 123 -11.86 8.59 -9.19
C GLU A 123 -10.52 8.32 -9.85
N LEU A 124 -9.84 7.23 -9.49
CA LEU A 124 -8.56 6.84 -10.08
C LEU A 124 -8.70 6.06 -11.38
N ARG A 125 -9.92 5.70 -11.79
CA ARG A 125 -10.16 4.98 -13.06
C ARG A 125 -9.67 5.84 -14.23
N GLY A 126 -8.82 5.27 -15.09
CA GLY A 126 -8.25 5.92 -16.26
C GLY A 126 -7.06 6.85 -15.97
N THR A 127 -6.62 6.95 -14.72
CA THR A 127 -5.47 7.77 -14.32
C THR A 127 -4.17 6.95 -14.34
N PRO A 128 -2.99 7.60 -14.38
CA PRO A 128 -1.71 6.90 -14.25
C PRO A 128 -1.56 6.10 -12.94
N VAL A 129 -2.29 6.47 -11.88
CA VAL A 129 -2.26 5.81 -10.58
C VAL A 129 -3.20 4.61 -10.45
N GLU A 130 -4.05 4.34 -11.45
CA GLU A 130 -5.03 3.24 -11.41
C GLU A 130 -4.36 1.89 -11.11
N GLY A 131 -3.27 1.58 -11.82
CA GLY A 131 -2.56 0.31 -11.67
C GLY A 131 -2.00 0.10 -10.27
N LEU A 132 -1.43 1.16 -9.67
CA LEU A 132 -0.95 1.13 -8.29
C LEU A 132 -2.10 0.89 -7.31
N ALA A 133 -3.20 1.62 -7.47
CA ALA A 133 -4.36 1.51 -6.60
C ALA A 133 -4.99 0.10 -6.63
N VAL A 134 -4.99 -0.57 -7.79
CA VAL A 134 -5.39 -1.99 -7.91
C VAL A 134 -4.47 -2.90 -7.09
N ASP A 135 -3.16 -2.75 -7.24
CA ASP A 135 -2.20 -3.58 -6.49
C ASP A 135 -2.33 -3.39 -4.98
N LEU A 136 -2.47 -2.14 -4.53
CA LEU A 136 -2.65 -1.81 -3.13
C LEU A 136 -3.97 -2.37 -2.59
N LEU A 137 -5.06 -2.33 -3.36
CA LEU A 137 -6.34 -2.92 -2.94
C LEU A 137 -6.24 -4.45 -2.84
N PHE A 138 -5.53 -5.12 -3.75
CA PHE A 138 -5.27 -6.55 -3.65
C PHE A 138 -4.42 -6.91 -2.43
N GLN A 139 -3.45 -6.08 -2.07
CA GLN A 139 -2.64 -6.27 -0.86
C GLN A 139 -3.47 -6.03 0.41
N PHE A 140 -4.29 -4.98 0.42
CA PHE A 140 -5.13 -4.59 1.55
C PHE A 140 -6.22 -5.63 1.85
N CYS A 141 -6.92 -6.10 0.82
CA CYS A 141 -8.04 -7.05 0.92
C CYS A 141 -7.64 -8.41 0.33
N ARG A 142 -6.53 -8.98 0.78
CA ARG A 142 -5.98 -10.23 0.21
C ARG A 142 -6.98 -11.39 0.25
N ASP A 143 -7.73 -11.51 1.34
CA ASP A 143 -8.72 -12.59 1.52
C ASP A 143 -9.98 -12.38 0.66
N CYS A 144 -10.15 -11.18 0.09
CA CYS A 144 -11.25 -10.80 -0.78
C CYS A 144 -10.97 -11.14 -2.25
N VAL A 145 -9.74 -11.57 -2.56
CA VAL A 145 -9.28 -11.83 -3.92
C VAL A 145 -9.77 -13.18 -4.40
N VAL A 146 -10.52 -13.16 -5.49
CA VAL A 146 -10.99 -14.34 -6.20
C VAL A 146 -10.10 -14.57 -7.42
N GLU A 147 -9.41 -15.70 -7.45
CA GLU A 147 -8.57 -16.11 -8.57
C GLU A 147 -9.28 -17.12 -9.48
N VAL A 148 -9.39 -16.79 -10.77
CA VAL A 148 -10.02 -17.63 -11.79
C VAL A 148 -9.22 -17.53 -13.09
N ASP A 149 -8.80 -18.68 -13.61
CA ASP A 149 -8.14 -18.81 -14.91
C ASP A 149 -6.97 -17.82 -15.12
N GLY A 150 -6.15 -17.66 -14.07
CA GLY A 150 -4.99 -16.76 -14.06
C GLY A 150 -5.32 -15.27 -13.90
N SER A 151 -6.60 -14.91 -13.75
CA SER A 151 -7.05 -13.56 -13.40
C SER A 151 -7.36 -13.46 -11.90
N ALA A 152 -7.14 -12.28 -11.32
CA ALA A 152 -7.42 -11.99 -9.91
C ALA A 152 -8.39 -10.82 -9.80
N LEU A 153 -9.41 -10.94 -8.95
CA LEU A 153 -10.56 -10.04 -8.94
C LEU A 153 -11.06 -9.79 -7.51
N ILE A 154 -11.48 -8.57 -7.23
CA ILE A 154 -12.26 -8.24 -6.02
C ILE A 154 -13.67 -7.88 -6.46
N LEU A 155 -14.66 -8.54 -5.85
CA LEU A 155 -16.07 -8.31 -6.11
C LEU A 155 -16.69 -7.47 -4.99
N GLY A 156 -17.56 -6.54 -5.37
CA GLY A 156 -18.41 -5.77 -4.45
C GLY A 156 -19.89 -5.93 -4.80
N GLY A 157 -20.77 -5.31 -4.01
CA GLY A 157 -22.23 -5.46 -4.15
C GLY A 157 -22.80 -5.10 -5.53
N GLY A 158 -22.09 -4.33 -6.35
CA GLY A 158 -22.49 -3.90 -7.68
C GLY A 158 -21.65 -4.43 -8.85
N GLY A 159 -20.67 -5.32 -8.62
CA GLY A 159 -19.81 -5.86 -9.68
C GLY A 159 -18.33 -6.00 -9.30
N ILE A 160 -17.44 -5.92 -10.29
CA ILE A 160 -15.99 -6.00 -10.09
C ILE A 160 -15.48 -4.64 -9.61
N VAL A 161 -14.82 -4.62 -8.45
CA VAL A 161 -14.21 -3.41 -7.87
C VAL A 161 -12.78 -3.23 -8.38
N ALA A 162 -12.03 -4.33 -8.46
CA ALA A 162 -10.68 -4.34 -9.03
C ALA A 162 -10.42 -5.64 -9.77
N ALA A 163 -9.64 -5.54 -10.84
CA ALA A 163 -9.25 -6.66 -11.68
C ALA A 163 -7.78 -6.58 -12.05
N ARG A 164 -7.12 -7.73 -11.99
CA ARG A 164 -5.95 -8.07 -12.80
C ARG A 164 -6.38 -9.15 -13.77
N CYS A 165 -6.74 -8.76 -14.98
CA CYS A 165 -7.35 -9.64 -15.97
C CYS A 165 -6.35 -10.05 -17.03
N LYS A 166 -6.14 -11.35 -17.21
CA LYS A 166 -5.27 -11.90 -18.27
C LYS A 166 -5.94 -11.87 -19.65
N LEU A 167 -7.28 -11.88 -19.68
CA LEU A 167 -8.07 -11.88 -20.92
C LEU A 167 -8.09 -10.51 -21.63
N CYS A 168 -7.77 -9.43 -20.92
CA CYS A 168 -7.73 -8.07 -21.47
C CYS A 168 -6.32 -7.64 -21.88
N GLY A 169 -5.40 -8.59 -22.06
CA GLY A 169 -3.95 -8.38 -22.19
C GLY A 169 -3.21 -8.90 -20.96
N ASP A 170 -1.92 -9.26 -21.10
CA ASP A 170 -1.13 -9.82 -20.01
C ASP A 170 -1.06 -8.83 -18.83
N GLY A 171 -1.79 -9.15 -17.75
CA GLY A 171 -1.70 -8.43 -16.49
C GLY A 171 -2.41 -7.07 -16.45
N CYS A 172 -3.41 -6.82 -17.30
CA CYS A 172 -4.17 -5.55 -17.28
C CYS A 172 -4.81 -5.31 -15.90
N LYS A 173 -4.43 -4.21 -15.23
CA LYS A 173 -4.94 -3.79 -13.91
C LYS A 173 -5.96 -2.68 -14.07
N LYS A 174 -7.19 -2.88 -13.60
CA LYS A 174 -8.27 -1.89 -13.69
C LYS A 174 -9.14 -1.84 -12.43
N LEU A 175 -9.57 -0.63 -12.09
CA LEU A 175 -10.60 -0.35 -11.10
C LEU A 175 -11.95 -0.22 -11.81
N TYR A 176 -12.98 -0.81 -11.19
CA TYR A 176 -14.35 -0.80 -11.70
C TYR A 176 -14.47 -1.10 -13.21
N PRO A 177 -13.84 -2.18 -13.71
CA PRO A 177 -13.88 -2.47 -15.13
C PRO A 177 -15.28 -2.89 -15.56
N GLU A 178 -15.77 -2.28 -16.62
CA GLU A 178 -16.90 -2.80 -17.38
C GLU A 178 -16.40 -3.96 -18.25
N CYS A 179 -16.52 -5.18 -17.74
CA CYS A 179 -16.07 -6.36 -18.45
C CYS A 179 -17.17 -6.85 -19.41
N PRO A 180 -16.98 -6.79 -20.74
CA PRO A 180 -17.95 -7.36 -21.68
C PRO A 180 -18.09 -8.89 -21.51
N HIS A 181 -17.08 -9.54 -20.94
CA HIS A 181 -17.09 -10.96 -20.60
C HIS A 181 -17.58 -11.27 -19.18
N ALA A 182 -18.13 -10.28 -18.45
CA ALA A 182 -18.61 -10.46 -17.08
C ALA A 182 -19.57 -11.66 -16.95
N LYS A 183 -20.47 -11.86 -17.92
CA LYS A 183 -21.40 -13.00 -17.94
C LYS A 183 -20.68 -14.35 -17.96
N VAL A 184 -19.63 -14.49 -18.77
CA VAL A 184 -18.83 -15.72 -18.87
C VAL A 184 -18.07 -15.96 -17.57
N PHE A 185 -17.49 -14.90 -17.02
CA PHE A 185 -16.78 -14.93 -15.75
C PHE A 185 -17.68 -15.35 -14.58
N PHE A 186 -18.83 -14.70 -14.40
CA PHE A 186 -19.79 -15.06 -13.34
C PHE A 186 -20.31 -16.48 -13.49
N ARG A 187 -20.45 -16.99 -14.73
CA ARG A 187 -20.80 -18.39 -14.97
C ARG A 187 -19.70 -19.36 -14.54
N SER A 188 -18.42 -19.05 -14.80
CA SER A 188 -17.28 -19.84 -14.32
C SER A 188 -17.21 -19.86 -12.79
N LEU A 189 -17.34 -18.69 -12.15
CA LEU A 189 -17.42 -18.52 -10.70
C LEU A 189 -18.56 -19.34 -10.09
N LYS A 190 -19.78 -19.20 -10.63
CA LYS A 190 -20.95 -19.96 -10.18
C LYS A 190 -20.72 -21.45 -10.28
N THR A 191 -20.09 -21.92 -11.36
CA THR A 191 -19.78 -23.34 -11.56
C THR A 191 -18.77 -23.84 -10.52
N ARG A 192 -17.73 -23.06 -10.19
CA ARG A 192 -16.77 -23.39 -9.11
C ARG A 192 -17.45 -23.42 -7.74
N PHE A 193 -18.26 -22.41 -7.42
CA PHE A 193 -19.01 -22.38 -6.16
C PHE A 193 -19.91 -23.60 -6.01
N LEU A 194 -20.70 -23.93 -7.03
CA LEU A 194 -21.57 -25.11 -7.02
C LEU A 194 -20.81 -26.43 -6.93
N ARG A 195 -19.58 -26.51 -7.46
CA ARG A 195 -18.72 -27.70 -7.30
C ARG A 195 -18.16 -27.80 -5.88
N ALA A 196 -17.69 -26.69 -5.31
CA ALA A 196 -17.18 -26.63 -3.95
C ALA A 196 -18.26 -27.00 -2.91
N THR A 197 -19.49 -26.49 -3.08
CA THR A 197 -20.61 -26.85 -2.18
C THR A 197 -21.04 -28.31 -2.35
N LYS A 198 -20.97 -28.87 -3.57
CA LYS A 198 -21.20 -30.31 -3.78
C LYS A 198 -20.11 -31.20 -3.18
N SER A 199 -18.84 -30.77 -3.20
CA SER A 199 -17.76 -31.54 -2.59
C SER A 199 -17.80 -31.49 -1.07
N SER A 200 -18.17 -30.35 -0.46
CA SER A 200 -18.35 -30.25 0.99
C SER A 200 -19.54 -31.07 1.48
N HIS A 201 -20.67 -31.05 0.76
CA HIS A 201 -21.83 -31.88 1.11
C HIS A 201 -21.57 -33.39 1.01
N ASN A 202 -20.65 -33.82 0.15
CA ASN A 202 -20.24 -35.22 0.05
C ASN A 202 -19.18 -35.61 1.10
N ALA A 203 -18.49 -34.65 1.71
CA ALA A 203 -17.58 -34.88 2.83
C ALA A 203 -18.37 -35.07 4.15
N ASP A 204 -19.40 -34.26 4.39
CA ASP A 204 -20.26 -34.36 5.58
C ASP A 204 -21.19 -35.59 5.59
N LYS A 205 -21.32 -36.30 4.46
CA LYS A 205 -22.10 -37.55 4.37
C LYS A 205 -21.26 -38.82 4.59
N LYS A 206 -19.95 -38.68 4.84
CA LYS A 206 -19.02 -39.81 5.03
C LYS A 206 -18.52 -39.96 6.47
N THR A 207 -19.07 -39.22 7.42
CA THR A 207 -18.94 -39.44 8.87
C THR A 207 -20.25 -39.96 9.43
#